data_AF-A0A938N1T0-F1
#
_entry.id   AF-A0A938N1T0-F1
#
_cell.length_a   1.000
_cell.length_b   1.000
_cell.length_c   1.000
_cell.angle_alpha   90.00
_cell.angle_beta   90.00
_cell.angle_gamma   90.00
#
_symmetry.space_group_name_H-M   'P 1'
#
loop_
_entity.id
_entity.type
_entity.pdbx_description
1 polymer ?
#
loop_
_entity_poly.entity_id
_entity_poly.type
_entity_poly.pdbx_seq_one_letter_code
_entity_poly.pdbx_strand_id
1 'polypeptide(L)'
;MPGMIRRMSLPLLLASGVIVPFVAVGETTRPIRDKVTSWFQGGGASEPSAAGAIQDPDVARLLAPTLQQTPSNQTAAGAVSPMADLREFLRFDITPRWVMDRWPHVSTTRADGPLDGLRVPLVTGTRVHDVAGSLTYYFDKAMQVQRIALSGVVGDERYLVSVVTEGFKLQPDHAAGTGMFVAKWNGKPTSALWIRRLPVVR
;
A
#
# COMPACT_ATOMS: atom_id res chain seq x y z
N MET A 1 -35.14 -38.95 18.89
CA MET A 1 -34.99 -37.98 17.78
C MET A 1 -34.17 -36.80 18.31
N PRO A 2 -32.85 -36.70 18.03
CA PRO A 2 -32.01 -35.61 18.52
C PRO A 2 -32.03 -34.42 17.55
N GLY A 3 -32.27 -33.21 18.05
CA GLY A 3 -32.38 -31.98 17.27
C GLY A 3 -31.38 -30.91 17.72
N MET A 4 -30.16 -31.05 17.22
CA MET A 4 -29.16 -30.03 16.82
C MET A 4 -29.25 -28.60 17.40
N ILE A 5 -28.25 -28.24 18.21
CA ILE A 5 -27.93 -26.86 18.66
C ILE A 5 -27.33 -26.08 17.48
N ARG A 6 -27.99 -24.98 17.06
CA ARG A 6 -27.45 -24.05 16.06
C ARG A 6 -26.81 -22.85 16.76
N ARG A 7 -25.47 -22.84 16.80
CA ARG A 7 -24.67 -21.65 17.16
C ARG A 7 -24.74 -20.66 16.00
N MET A 8 -25.17 -19.42 16.26
CA MET A 8 -25.18 -18.35 15.27
C MET A 8 -24.08 -17.33 15.59
N SER A 9 -23.06 -17.32 14.74
CA SER A 9 -21.84 -16.53 14.83
C SER A 9 -22.06 -15.11 14.28
N LEU A 10 -21.50 -14.12 14.96
CA LEU A 10 -21.50 -12.69 14.63
C LEU A 10 -20.48 -12.40 13.51
N PRO A 11 -20.82 -11.71 12.38
CA PRO A 11 -19.81 -11.37 11.39
C PRO A 11 -19.19 -9.99 11.65
N LEU A 12 -17.86 -10.00 11.58
CA LEU A 12 -16.89 -8.92 11.78
C LEU A 12 -16.85 -7.98 10.55
N LEU A 13 -16.85 -6.68 10.80
CA LEU A 13 -16.78 -5.60 9.79
C LEU A 13 -15.33 -5.37 9.33
N LEU A 14 -15.11 -5.18 8.03
CA LEU A 14 -13.82 -4.80 7.42
C LEU A 14 -14.05 -3.60 6.48
N ALA A 15 -13.44 -2.44 6.76
CA ALA A 15 -13.38 -1.27 5.87
C ALA A 15 -12.14 -1.35 4.95
N SER A 16 -11.94 -0.43 4.00
CA SER A 16 -10.70 -0.32 3.21
C SER A 16 -10.18 1.10 3.00
N GLY A 17 -8.86 1.25 3.07
CA GLY A 17 -8.11 2.48 2.84
C GLY A 17 -7.05 2.27 1.77
N VAL A 18 -6.98 3.19 0.81
CA VAL A 18 -5.90 3.28 -0.18
C VAL A 18 -5.16 4.59 0.11
N ILE A 19 -3.84 4.51 0.27
CA ILE A 19 -2.86 5.58 0.52
C ILE A 19 -1.83 5.51 -0.61
N VAL A 20 -1.73 6.55 -1.42
CA VAL A 20 -0.60 6.71 -2.35
C VAL A 20 -0.12 8.16 -2.20
N PRO A 21 1.04 8.43 -1.57
CA PRO A 21 1.65 9.74 -1.59
C PRO A 21 2.33 9.93 -2.95
N PHE A 22 2.20 11.09 -3.57
CA PHE A 22 2.92 11.41 -4.79
C PHE A 22 3.54 12.79 -4.62
N VAL A 23 4.85 12.89 -4.88
CA VAL A 23 5.53 14.17 -4.99
C VAL A 23 5.45 14.60 -6.45
N ALA A 24 4.55 15.54 -6.76
CA ALA A 24 4.54 16.23 -8.06
C ALA A 24 5.29 17.56 -7.92
N VAL A 25 6.44 17.67 -8.58
CA VAL A 25 7.01 18.96 -8.98
C VAL A 25 6.48 19.27 -10.38
N GLY A 26 5.50 20.15 -10.45
CA GLY A 26 4.92 20.66 -11.68
C GLY A 26 4.03 21.87 -11.39
N GLU A 27 4.30 22.99 -12.06
CA GLU A 27 3.46 24.18 -12.07
C GLU A 27 2.18 23.89 -12.85
N THR A 28 1.07 23.65 -12.16
CA THR A 28 -0.27 23.86 -12.71
C THR A 28 -1.23 24.07 -11.55
N THR A 29 -2.06 25.10 -11.65
CA THR A 29 -3.15 25.46 -10.74
C THR A 29 -4.31 24.46 -10.82
N ARG A 30 -4.04 23.16 -10.68
CA ARG A 30 -5.12 22.15 -10.54
C ARG A 30 -5.68 22.24 -9.12
N PRO A 31 -7.01 22.11 -8.94
CA PRO A 31 -7.57 22.05 -7.60
C PRO A 31 -6.95 20.86 -6.86
N ILE A 32 -6.69 21.03 -5.56
CA ILE A 32 -6.00 20.03 -4.70
C ILE A 32 -6.67 18.66 -4.81
N ARG A 33 -8.01 18.64 -4.91
CA ARG A 33 -8.80 17.43 -5.16
C ARG A 33 -8.36 16.65 -6.39
N ASP A 34 -8.19 17.28 -7.54
CA ASP A 34 -7.85 16.58 -8.79
C ASP A 34 -6.45 15.99 -8.72
N LYS A 35 -5.51 16.74 -8.13
CA LYS A 35 -4.15 16.29 -7.90
C LYS A 35 -4.09 15.09 -6.95
N VAL A 36 -4.78 15.17 -5.80
CA VAL A 36 -4.79 14.08 -4.81
C VAL A 36 -5.56 12.86 -5.32
N THR A 37 -6.69 13.06 -6.01
CA THR A 37 -7.51 11.96 -6.54
C THR A 37 -6.78 11.17 -7.62
N SER A 38 -5.98 11.82 -8.48
CA SER A 38 -5.24 11.10 -9.53
C SER A 38 -4.23 10.10 -8.96
N TRP A 39 -3.70 10.33 -7.76
CA TRP A 39 -2.79 9.40 -7.08
C TRP A 39 -3.45 8.06 -6.75
N PHE A 40 -4.78 8.06 -6.61
CA PHE A 40 -5.56 6.85 -6.32
C PHE A 40 -6.10 6.16 -7.56
N GLN A 41 -6.01 6.78 -8.75
CA GLN A 41 -6.52 6.22 -10.01
C GLN A 41 -5.46 5.38 -10.76
N GLY A 42 -4.16 5.71 -10.63
CA GLY A 42 -3.07 5.02 -11.35
C GLY A 42 -2.63 3.66 -10.75
N GLY A 43 -3.09 3.31 -9.55
CA GLY A 43 -2.71 2.05 -8.87
C GLY A 43 -3.41 0.79 -9.40
N GLY A 44 -4.31 0.94 -10.37
CA GLY A 44 -5.02 -0.16 -11.04
C GLY A 44 -4.38 -0.62 -12.35
N ALA A 45 -3.18 -0.13 -12.69
CA ALA A 45 -2.46 -0.57 -13.88
C ALA A 45 -1.98 -2.02 -13.70
N SER A 46 -2.63 -2.93 -14.43
CA SER A 46 -2.22 -4.25 -14.92
C SER A 46 -1.10 -4.95 -14.14
N GLU A 47 -1.39 -6.12 -13.54
CA GLU A 47 -0.35 -7.08 -13.12
C GLU A 47 0.69 -7.25 -14.23
N PRO A 48 1.91 -6.70 -14.11
CA PRO A 48 2.96 -6.98 -15.05
C PRO A 48 3.45 -8.39 -14.73
N SER A 49 3.45 -9.25 -15.73
CA SER A 49 4.14 -10.54 -15.66
C SER A 49 5.57 -10.32 -15.15
N ALA A 50 5.98 -11.13 -14.16
CA ALA A 50 7.24 -11.00 -13.42
C ALA A 50 8.52 -11.10 -14.28
N ALA A 51 8.40 -11.25 -15.60
CA ALA A 51 9.51 -11.58 -16.50
C ALA A 51 9.98 -10.44 -17.43
N GLY A 52 9.44 -9.22 -17.36
CA GLY A 52 9.66 -8.23 -18.44
C GLY A 52 10.12 -6.81 -18.09
N ALA A 53 10.20 -6.40 -16.81
CA ALA A 53 10.22 -4.97 -16.47
C ALA A 53 11.48 -4.45 -15.75
N ILE A 54 12.62 -5.13 -15.87
CA ILE A 54 13.87 -4.64 -15.28
C ILE A 54 14.83 -4.21 -16.40
N GLN A 55 15.04 -2.89 -16.54
CA GLN A 55 16.04 -2.31 -17.45
C GLN A 55 17.31 -1.88 -16.71
N ASP A 56 17.30 -1.98 -15.37
CA ASP A 56 18.44 -1.64 -14.53
C ASP A 56 19.24 -2.90 -14.19
N PRO A 57 20.50 -3.01 -14.66
CA PRO A 57 21.28 -4.23 -14.51
C PRO A 57 21.61 -4.56 -13.05
N ASP A 58 21.63 -3.57 -12.15
CA ASP A 58 21.95 -3.79 -10.74
C ASP A 58 20.73 -4.32 -9.96
N VAL A 59 19.54 -3.78 -10.23
CA VAL A 59 18.28 -4.32 -9.71
C VAL A 59 18.02 -5.71 -10.30
N ALA A 60 18.30 -5.91 -11.59
CA ALA A 60 18.18 -7.21 -12.25
C ALA A 60 19.10 -8.26 -11.62
N ARG A 61 20.35 -7.88 -11.30
CA ARG A 61 21.32 -8.76 -10.63
C ARG A 61 20.89 -9.15 -9.21
N LEU A 62 20.28 -8.23 -8.47
CA LEU A 62 19.74 -8.52 -7.14
C LEU A 62 18.51 -9.43 -7.17
N LEU A 63 17.70 -9.34 -8.23
CA LEU A 63 16.47 -10.14 -8.41
C LEU A 63 16.70 -11.49 -9.12
N ALA A 64 17.83 -11.66 -9.82
CA ALA A 64 18.18 -12.85 -10.58
C ALA A 64 18.08 -14.19 -9.80
N PRO A 65 18.49 -14.31 -8.52
CA PRO A 65 18.37 -15.58 -7.80
C PRO A 65 16.93 -15.95 -7.42
N THR A 66 15.98 -14.99 -7.43
CA THR A 66 14.59 -15.20 -6.96
C THR A 66 13.62 -15.55 -8.09
N LEU A 67 13.94 -15.17 -9.34
CA LEU A 67 13.07 -15.42 -10.51
C LEU A 67 13.11 -16.87 -11.03
N GLN A 68 13.96 -17.74 -10.47
CA GLN A 68 14.09 -19.14 -10.88
C GLN A 68 13.06 -20.10 -10.23
N GLN A 69 12.10 -19.60 -9.45
CA GLN A 69 11.07 -20.44 -8.84
C GLN A 69 9.72 -20.29 -9.55
N THR A 70 9.49 -21.09 -10.60
CA THR A 70 8.14 -21.56 -10.96
C THR A 70 8.06 -23.05 -10.62
N PRO A 71 7.01 -23.50 -9.88
CA PRO A 71 5.84 -23.97 -10.62
C PRO A 71 4.46 -23.79 -9.93
N SER A 72 3.44 -23.71 -10.80
CA SER A 72 2.06 -24.23 -10.69
C SER A 72 1.18 -23.95 -9.46
N ASN A 73 0.11 -23.19 -9.71
CA ASN A 73 -1.27 -23.38 -9.21
C ASN A 73 -1.40 -23.97 -7.79
N GLN A 74 -1.04 -23.17 -6.79
CA GLN A 74 -1.38 -23.42 -5.39
C GLN A 74 -2.06 -22.16 -4.85
N THR A 75 -3.28 -22.36 -4.37
CA THR A 75 -4.08 -21.42 -3.60
C THR A 75 -3.16 -20.63 -2.68
N ALA A 76 -3.14 -19.29 -2.81
CA ALA A 76 -2.30 -18.38 -2.03
C ALA A 76 -2.67 -18.46 -0.54
N ALA A 77 -2.23 -19.53 0.14
CA ALA A 77 -2.20 -19.63 1.57
C ALA A 77 -1.16 -18.61 2.04
N GLY A 78 -1.66 -17.57 2.70
CA GLY A 78 -0.97 -16.33 2.97
C GLY A 78 0.43 -16.55 3.53
N ALA A 79 1.42 -16.06 2.79
CA ALA A 79 2.73 -15.79 3.35
C ALA A 79 2.56 -14.62 4.34
N VAL A 80 2.24 -14.99 5.58
CA VAL A 80 2.02 -14.08 6.69
C VAL A 80 3.32 -13.35 6.96
N SER A 81 3.27 -12.03 6.83
CA SER A 81 4.35 -11.19 7.37
C SER A 81 4.29 -11.25 8.89
N PRO A 82 5.43 -11.22 9.60
CA PRO A 82 5.39 -11.23 11.04
C PRO A 82 4.60 -10.02 11.53
N MET A 83 3.75 -10.27 12.52
CA MET A 83 2.88 -9.28 13.17
C MET A 83 3.75 -8.13 13.67
N ALA A 84 3.81 -7.05 12.89
CA ALA A 84 4.65 -5.91 13.14
C ALA A 84 3.81 -4.64 13.02
N ASP A 85 4.23 -3.62 13.77
CA ASP A 85 3.56 -2.32 13.77
C ASP A 85 3.58 -1.73 12.36
N LEU A 86 2.43 -1.24 11.89
CA LEU A 86 2.30 -0.54 10.62
C LEU A 86 3.35 0.57 10.44
N ARG A 87 3.76 1.22 11.53
CA ARG A 87 4.80 2.27 11.51
C ARG A 87 6.13 1.75 10.97
N GLU A 88 6.51 0.50 11.23
CA GLU A 88 7.74 -0.12 10.71
C GLU A 88 7.73 -0.15 9.17
N PHE A 89 6.58 -0.47 8.60
CA PHE A 89 6.44 -0.65 7.16
C PHE A 89 6.35 0.67 6.38
N LEU A 90 5.99 1.78 7.04
CA LEU A 90 5.84 3.08 6.39
C LEU A 90 7.10 3.96 6.46
N ARG A 91 8.25 3.40 6.83
CA ARG A 91 9.51 4.14 6.94
C ARG A 91 10.14 4.43 5.57
N PHE A 92 10.73 5.62 5.42
CA PHE A 92 11.40 6.03 4.18
C PHE A 92 12.89 5.65 4.14
N ASP A 93 13.47 5.15 5.22
CA ASP A 93 14.85 4.62 5.26
C ASP A 93 14.95 3.14 4.87
N ILE A 94 13.90 2.60 4.24
CA ILE A 94 13.85 1.23 3.74
C ILE A 94 14.73 1.10 2.48
N THR A 95 15.44 -0.03 2.36
CA THR A 95 16.25 -0.34 1.18
C THR A 95 15.62 -1.48 0.37
N PRO A 96 15.90 -1.58 -0.94
CA PRO A 96 15.42 -2.71 -1.75
C PRO A 96 15.84 -4.07 -1.19
N ARG A 97 17.07 -4.15 -0.67
CA ARG A 97 17.57 -5.35 0.01
C ARG A 97 16.73 -5.72 1.23
N TRP A 98 16.44 -4.75 2.09
CA TRP A 98 15.56 -4.98 3.24
C TRP A 98 14.21 -5.53 2.80
N VAL A 99 13.62 -5.01 1.70
CA VAL A 99 12.34 -5.52 1.18
C VAL A 99 12.46 -6.97 0.76
N MET A 100 13.49 -7.33 -0.01
CA MET A 100 13.69 -8.70 -0.47
C MET A 100 13.97 -9.68 0.68
N ASP A 101 14.69 -9.24 1.72
CA ASP A 101 15.00 -10.06 2.89
C ASP A 101 13.78 -10.20 3.83
N ARG A 102 12.94 -9.16 3.92
CA ARG A 102 11.81 -9.08 4.85
C ARG A 102 10.56 -9.79 4.33
N TRP A 103 10.33 -9.75 3.02
CA TRP A 103 9.08 -10.20 2.41
C TRP A 103 9.31 -11.47 1.58
N PRO A 104 8.51 -12.53 1.80
CA PRO A 104 8.66 -13.79 1.06
C PRO A 104 8.28 -13.67 -0.42
N HIS A 105 7.43 -12.69 -0.75
CA HIS A 105 6.98 -12.44 -2.11
C HIS A 105 7.08 -10.95 -2.43
N VAL A 106 7.81 -10.64 -3.50
CA VAL A 106 8.01 -9.29 -4.00
C VAL A 106 7.72 -9.30 -5.50
N SER A 107 6.84 -8.41 -5.95
CA SER A 107 6.61 -8.15 -7.37
C SER A 107 7.16 -6.79 -7.77
N THR A 108 7.70 -6.70 -8.99
CA THR A 108 8.21 -5.44 -9.54
C THR A 108 7.09 -4.70 -10.24
N THR A 109 6.99 -3.40 -10.01
CA THR A 109 6.08 -2.49 -10.72
C THR A 109 6.82 -1.24 -11.13
N ARG A 110 6.50 -0.67 -12.28
CA ARG A 110 7.07 0.61 -12.70
C ARG A 110 6.05 1.71 -12.41
N ALA A 111 6.52 2.79 -11.79
CA ALA A 111 5.73 4.01 -11.63
C ALA A 111 5.62 4.79 -12.95
N ASP A 112 4.68 5.73 -13.02
CA ASP A 112 4.82 6.86 -13.94
C ASP A 112 6.12 7.62 -13.60
N GLY A 113 7.13 7.51 -14.47
CA GLY A 113 8.45 8.15 -14.31
C GLY A 113 9.62 7.18 -14.08
N PRO A 114 10.74 7.66 -13.50
CA PRO A 114 11.98 6.88 -13.37
C PRO A 114 12.05 6.01 -12.11
N LEU A 115 10.92 5.79 -11.42
CA LEU A 115 10.90 5.05 -10.15
C LEU A 115 10.65 3.56 -10.37
N ASP A 116 11.52 2.75 -9.77
CA ASP A 116 11.41 1.30 -9.74
C ASP A 116 10.66 0.89 -8.46
N GLY A 117 9.57 0.13 -8.60
CA GLY A 117 8.66 -0.21 -7.52
C GLY A 117 8.77 -1.67 -7.09
N LEU A 118 8.82 -1.91 -5.78
CA LEU A 118 8.71 -3.23 -5.16
C LEU A 118 7.41 -3.31 -4.39
N ARG A 119 6.50 -4.19 -4.84
CA ARG A 119 5.19 -4.43 -4.25
C ARG A 119 5.19 -5.73 -3.46
N VAL A 120 4.59 -5.70 -2.28
CA VAL A 120 4.53 -6.81 -1.33
C VAL A 120 3.11 -6.98 -0.78
N PRO A 121 2.65 -8.20 -0.47
CA PRO A 121 1.41 -8.42 0.25
C PRO A 121 1.60 -7.99 1.71
N LEU A 122 0.69 -7.18 2.25
CA LEU A 122 0.73 -6.70 3.64
C LEU A 122 -0.40 -7.32 4.44
N VAL A 123 -0.08 -7.97 5.56
CA VAL A 123 -1.04 -8.34 6.61
C VAL A 123 -0.39 -8.04 7.95
N THR A 124 -0.91 -7.07 8.71
CA THR A 124 -0.31 -6.67 10.00
C THR A 124 -0.76 -7.56 11.17
N GLY A 125 -1.87 -8.27 11.02
CA GLY A 125 -2.40 -9.20 12.04
C GLY A 125 -3.85 -9.58 11.79
N THR A 126 -4.55 -9.99 12.86
CA THR A 126 -5.94 -10.48 12.83
C THR A 126 -6.91 -9.65 13.68
N ARG A 127 -6.48 -8.52 14.24
CA ARG A 127 -7.29 -7.61 15.05
C ARG A 127 -8.06 -6.66 14.16
N VAL A 128 -9.08 -6.00 14.72
CA VAL A 128 -9.94 -5.06 13.97
C VAL A 128 -9.18 -3.85 13.40
N HIS A 129 -8.09 -3.44 14.05
CA HIS A 129 -7.24 -2.33 13.58
C HIS A 129 -6.10 -2.79 12.66
N ASP A 130 -6.01 -4.10 12.37
CA ASP A 130 -5.00 -4.62 11.46
C ASP A 130 -5.38 -4.35 10.00
N VAL A 131 -4.35 -4.11 9.19
CA VAL A 131 -4.46 -3.82 7.77
C VAL A 131 -4.13 -5.07 6.97
N ALA A 132 -4.98 -5.42 6.01
CA ALA A 132 -4.71 -6.47 5.02
C ALA A 132 -4.78 -5.91 3.60
N GLY A 133 -3.76 -6.13 2.78
CA GLY A 133 -3.69 -5.56 1.44
C GLY A 133 -2.31 -5.67 0.82
N SER A 134 -1.81 -4.57 0.27
CA SER A 134 -0.50 -4.50 -0.37
C SER A 134 0.20 -3.19 -0.09
N LEU A 135 1.52 -3.25 -0.10
CA LEU A 135 2.40 -2.09 0.07
C LEU A 135 3.36 -2.05 -1.11
N THR A 136 3.60 -0.86 -1.66
CA THR A 136 4.57 -0.66 -2.75
C THR A 136 5.57 0.42 -2.37
N TYR A 137 6.85 0.05 -2.33
CA TYR A 137 7.96 0.97 -2.16
C TYR A 137 8.48 1.38 -3.53
N TYR A 138 8.59 2.67 -3.79
CA TYR A 138 9.14 3.20 -5.04
C TYR A 138 10.48 3.85 -4.77
N PHE A 139 11.50 3.38 -5.48
CA PHE A 139 12.88 3.77 -5.33
C PHE A 139 13.34 4.61 -6.52
N ASP A 140 14.23 5.56 -6.25
CA ASP A 140 14.98 6.24 -7.30
C ASP A 140 16.23 5.44 -7.73
N LYS A 141 17.03 6.03 -8.62
CA LYS A 141 18.31 5.45 -9.08
C LYS A 141 19.38 5.38 -7.99
N ALA A 142 19.25 6.11 -6.90
CA ALA A 142 20.11 6.02 -5.72
C ALA A 142 19.61 4.97 -4.71
N MET A 143 18.59 4.17 -5.08
CA MET A 143 17.98 3.14 -4.25
C MET A 143 17.37 3.70 -2.95
N GLN A 144 16.95 4.96 -2.96
CA GLN A 144 16.25 5.61 -1.83
C GLN A 144 14.74 5.60 -2.06
N VAL A 145 13.96 5.36 -1.00
CA VAL A 145 12.49 5.42 -1.09
C VAL A 145 12.04 6.85 -1.33
N GLN A 146 11.37 7.06 -2.44
CA GLN A 146 10.74 8.33 -2.78
C GLN A 146 9.23 8.31 -2.52
N ARG A 147 8.62 7.11 -2.48
CA ARG A 147 7.18 6.95 -2.29
C ARG A 147 6.82 5.59 -1.71
N ILE A 148 5.81 5.57 -0.84
CA ILE A 148 5.24 4.35 -0.24
C ILE A 148 3.74 4.33 -0.47
N ALA A 149 3.23 3.39 -1.27
CA ALA A 149 1.80 3.24 -1.54
C ALA A 149 1.22 2.06 -0.74
N LEU A 150 0.29 2.33 0.16
CA LEU A 150 -0.46 1.31 0.91
C LEU A 150 -1.87 1.19 0.32
N SER A 151 -2.33 -0.02 0.03
CA SER A 151 -3.72 -0.25 -0.41
C SER A 151 -4.25 -1.47 0.32
N GLY A 152 -5.37 -1.35 1.04
CA GLY A 152 -5.89 -2.49 1.78
C GLY A 152 -7.20 -2.26 2.50
N VAL A 153 -7.61 -3.27 3.25
CA VAL A 153 -8.74 -3.30 4.17
C VAL A 153 -8.28 -3.13 5.63
N VAL A 154 -9.04 -2.41 6.45
CA VAL A 154 -8.90 -2.26 7.91
C VAL A 154 -10.29 -2.24 8.53
N GLY A 155 -10.54 -2.94 9.64
CA GLY A 155 -11.86 -2.91 10.30
C GLY A 155 -12.18 -1.60 11.01
N ASP A 156 -11.23 -1.11 11.80
CA ASP A 156 -11.30 0.15 12.55
C ASP A 156 -10.15 1.08 12.14
N GLU A 157 -10.49 2.16 11.44
CA GLU A 157 -9.52 3.09 10.87
C GLU A 157 -8.78 3.95 11.91
N ARG A 158 -9.22 3.99 13.18
CA ARG A 158 -8.68 4.93 14.18
C ARG A 158 -7.18 4.80 14.38
N TYR A 159 -6.68 3.56 14.41
CA TYR A 159 -5.25 3.31 14.53
C TYR A 159 -4.48 3.82 13.29
N LEU A 160 -4.95 3.48 12.10
CA LEU A 160 -4.35 3.95 10.84
C LEU A 160 -4.31 5.48 10.77
N VAL A 161 -5.41 6.14 11.14
CA VAL A 161 -5.49 7.59 11.20
C VAL A 161 -4.45 8.15 12.18
N SER A 162 -4.33 7.58 13.38
CA SER A 162 -3.32 8.03 14.37
C SER A 162 -1.89 7.91 13.85
N VAL A 163 -1.57 6.83 13.14
CA VAL A 163 -0.24 6.62 12.54
C VAL A 163 0.07 7.72 11.52
N VAL A 164 -0.87 8.06 10.65
CA VAL A 164 -0.63 9.06 9.60
C VAL A 164 -0.67 10.50 10.09
N THR A 165 -1.49 10.80 11.10
CA THR A 165 -1.57 12.15 11.67
C THR A 165 -0.37 12.44 12.58
N GLU A 166 0.04 11.48 13.40
CA GLU A 166 1.18 11.64 14.32
C GLU A 166 2.52 11.53 13.59
N GLY A 167 2.70 10.47 12.78
CA GLY A 167 3.97 10.14 12.14
C GLY A 167 4.25 10.99 10.91
N PHE A 168 3.24 11.26 10.10
CA PHE A 168 3.40 11.91 8.79
C PHE A 168 2.73 13.29 8.71
N LYS A 169 2.13 13.76 9.81
CA LYS A 169 1.47 15.08 9.91
C LYS A 169 0.37 15.30 8.88
N LEU A 170 -0.27 14.21 8.42
CA LEU A 170 -1.46 14.32 7.58
C LEU A 170 -2.60 14.93 8.41
N GLN A 171 -3.37 15.85 7.83
CA GLN A 171 -4.52 16.46 8.48
C GLN A 171 -5.78 16.24 7.64
N PRO A 172 -6.98 16.16 8.24
CA PRO A 172 -8.23 16.12 7.49
C PRO A 172 -8.31 17.30 6.51
N ASP A 173 -8.57 17.02 5.23
CA ASP A 173 -8.72 18.05 4.20
C ASP A 173 -10.06 17.90 3.48
N HIS A 174 -11.05 18.66 3.93
CA HIS A 174 -12.39 18.66 3.34
C HIS A 174 -12.42 19.19 1.90
N ALA A 175 -11.46 20.05 1.51
CA ALA A 175 -11.36 20.53 0.15
C ALA A 175 -10.80 19.46 -0.81
N ALA A 176 -9.99 18.52 -0.28
CA ALA A 176 -9.53 17.35 -1.02
C ALA A 176 -10.61 16.28 -1.18
N GLY A 177 -11.48 16.10 -0.17
CA GLY A 177 -12.65 15.24 -0.25
C GLY A 177 -13.02 14.54 1.06
N THR A 178 -14.14 13.82 1.07
CA THR A 178 -14.58 13.05 2.25
C THR A 178 -13.62 11.91 2.57
N GLY A 179 -13.20 11.80 3.83
CA GLY A 179 -12.27 10.76 4.28
C GLY A 179 -10.83 10.96 3.80
N MET A 180 -10.50 12.16 3.30
CA MET A 180 -9.15 12.51 2.87
C MET A 180 -8.37 13.14 4.01
N PHE A 181 -7.14 12.67 4.17
CA PHE A 181 -6.13 13.30 5.00
C PHE A 181 -4.95 13.65 4.10
N VAL A 182 -4.42 14.87 4.23
CA VAL A 182 -3.37 15.39 3.34
C VAL A 182 -2.29 16.07 4.17
N ALA A 183 -1.04 15.78 3.85
CA ALA A 183 0.10 16.57 4.29
C ALA A 183 0.51 17.51 3.16
N LYS A 184 0.86 18.75 3.51
CA LYS A 184 1.25 19.79 2.55
C LYS A 184 2.62 20.34 2.90
N TRP A 185 3.43 20.59 1.87
CA TRP A 185 4.69 21.31 1.96
C TRP A 185 4.63 22.52 1.03
N ASN A 186 4.85 23.73 1.56
CA ASN A 186 4.70 24.99 0.83
C ASN A 186 3.36 25.08 0.06
N GLY A 187 2.27 24.67 0.72
CA GLY A 187 0.92 24.65 0.14
C GLY A 187 0.65 23.53 -0.89
N LYS A 188 1.66 22.76 -1.29
CA LYS A 188 1.53 21.66 -2.24
C LYS A 188 1.32 20.33 -1.49
N PRO A 189 0.34 19.50 -1.88
CA PRO A 189 0.16 18.20 -1.25
C PRO A 189 1.37 17.30 -1.55
N THR A 190 1.89 16.65 -0.52
CA THR A 190 3.05 15.72 -0.58
C THR A 190 2.67 14.30 -0.21
N SER A 191 1.62 14.11 0.59
CA SER A 191 1.13 12.79 1.00
C SER A 191 -0.37 12.84 1.22
N ALA A 192 -1.06 11.75 0.91
CA ALA A 192 -2.48 11.64 1.13
C ALA A 192 -2.90 10.23 1.53
N LEU A 193 -3.85 10.16 2.46
CA LEU A 193 -4.60 8.96 2.83
C LEU A 193 -6.05 9.18 2.41
N TRP A 194 -6.63 8.20 1.72
CA TRP A 194 -8.05 8.17 1.45
C TRP A 194 -8.70 6.95 2.09
N ILE A 195 -9.58 7.22 3.07
CA ILE A 195 -10.42 6.20 3.69
C ILE A 195 -11.81 6.28 3.08
N ARG A 196 -12.31 5.15 2.57
CA ARG A 196 -13.68 5.04 2.06
C ARG A 196 -14.40 3.90 2.76
N ARG A 197 -15.67 4.12 3.11
CA ARG A 197 -16.54 3.04 3.57
C ARG A 197 -17.08 2.30 2.34
N LEU A 198 -16.96 0.98 2.35
CA LEU A 198 -17.56 0.16 1.31
C LEU A 198 -19.09 0.19 1.45
N PRO A 199 -19.84 0.31 0.33
CA PRO A 199 -21.29 0.25 0.37
C PRO A 199 -21.74 -1.13 0.85
N VAL A 200 -22.67 -1.17 1.81
CA VAL A 200 -23.28 -2.42 2.27
C VAL A 200 -24.42 -2.76 1.31
N VAL A 201 -24.19 -3.73 0.43
CA VAL A 201 -25.27 -4.35 -0.35
C VAL A 201 -26.00 -5.33 0.57
N ARG A 202 -27.29 -5.11 0.79
CA ARG A 202 -28.19 -6.01 1.53
C ARG A 202 -28.97 -6.89 0.58
#